data_AF-A0A2K9LAW9-F1
#
_entry.id   AF-A0A2K9LAW9-F1
#
_cell.length_a   1.000
_cell.length_b   1.000
_cell.length_c   1.000
_cell.angle_alpha   90.00
_cell.angle_beta   90.00
_cell.angle_gamma   90.00
#
_symmetry.space_group_name_H-M   'P 1'
#
loop_
_entity.id
_entity.type
_entity.pdbx_description
1 polymer ?
#
loop_
_entity_poly.entity_id
_entity_poly.type
_entity_poly.pdbx_seq_one_letter_code
_entity_poly.pdbx_strand_id
1 'polypeptide(L)'
;MNTTTERNDTPASRSTLEQQRAQFAWQCAQEGVQLAGDDYRNLAKAAPALIMNNGLMHTLAFYQDKNKDHHRALAAQLRRWIKQRVMPRAGGNGQDPGFQPMMDSLLHAQPEQYRQATDEALRILRWIRQFAAAL
;
A
#
# COMPACT_ATOMS: atom_id res chain seq x y z
N MET A 1 -27.66 -48.95 6.96
CA MET A 1 -26.19 -49.01 6.77
C MET A 1 -25.80 -47.77 5.98
N ASN A 2 -25.00 -46.92 6.63
CA ASN A 2 -24.60 -45.58 6.18
C ASN A 2 -23.63 -45.63 5.00
N THR A 3 -23.59 -44.56 4.20
CA THR A 3 -22.36 -43.81 3.87
C THR A 3 -22.74 -42.59 3.03
N THR A 4 -23.02 -41.47 3.71
CA THR A 4 -22.93 -40.14 3.08
C THR A 4 -21.59 -39.55 3.51
N THR A 5 -20.64 -39.49 2.59
CA THR A 5 -19.44 -38.66 2.71
C THR A 5 -19.85 -37.22 2.44
N GLU A 6 -20.07 -36.43 3.48
CA GLU A 6 -20.18 -34.97 3.33
C GLU A 6 -18.87 -34.28 3.69
N ARG A 7 -18.54 -33.32 2.84
CA ARG A 7 -17.27 -32.62 2.69
C ARG A 7 -16.91 -31.84 3.95
N ASN A 8 -15.67 -31.97 4.40
CA ASN A 8 -15.04 -31.02 5.31
C ASN A 8 -14.86 -29.67 4.59
N ASP A 9 -15.87 -28.81 4.65
CA ASP A 9 -15.71 -27.40 4.34
C ASP A 9 -14.88 -26.76 5.46
N THR A 10 -13.58 -26.63 5.21
CA THR A 10 -12.68 -25.85 6.06
C THR A 10 -13.08 -24.38 5.92
N PRO A 11 -13.50 -23.66 6.98
CA PRO A 11 -13.75 -22.23 6.86
C PRO A 11 -12.41 -21.54 6.63
N ALA A 12 -12.16 -21.08 5.40
CA ALA A 12 -11.04 -20.19 5.11
C ALA A 12 -11.16 -18.98 6.05
N SER A 13 -10.22 -18.85 6.99
CA SER A 13 -10.25 -17.81 8.00
C SER A 13 -10.21 -16.44 7.32
N ARG A 14 -11.26 -15.63 7.49
CA ARG A 14 -11.23 -14.22 7.07
C ARG A 14 -10.11 -13.54 7.84
N SER A 15 -9.02 -13.18 7.16
CA SER A 15 -7.91 -12.45 7.76
C SER A 15 -8.37 -11.07 8.24
N THR A 16 -7.89 -10.65 9.41
CA THR A 16 -8.21 -9.32 9.95
C THR A 16 -7.55 -8.22 9.11
N LEU A 17 -8.04 -6.98 9.22
CA LEU A 17 -7.45 -5.87 8.48
C LEU A 17 -5.98 -5.62 8.85
N GLU A 18 -5.62 -5.80 10.12
CA GLU A 18 -4.21 -5.70 10.55
C GLU A 18 -3.36 -6.83 9.96
N GLN A 19 -3.89 -8.06 9.85
CA GLN A 19 -3.19 -9.15 9.17
C GLN A 19 -2.97 -8.84 7.68
N GLN A 20 -3.97 -8.26 7.01
CA GLN A 20 -3.84 -7.83 5.60
C GLN A 20 -2.77 -6.73 5.43
N ARG A 21 -2.74 -5.75 6.35
CA ARG A 21 -1.70 -4.70 6.38
C ARG A 21 -0.32 -5.31 6.56
N ALA A 22 -0.16 -6.19 7.54
CA ALA A 22 1.11 -6.84 7.83
C ALA A 22 1.61 -7.67 6.64
N GLN A 23 0.73 -8.47 6.01
CA GLN A 23 1.08 -9.29 4.86
C GLN A 23 1.50 -8.42 3.65
N PHE A 24 0.73 -7.39 3.33
CA PHE A 24 1.05 -6.47 2.25
C PHE A 24 2.38 -5.74 2.50
N ALA A 25 2.57 -5.22 3.71
CA ALA A 25 3.76 -4.48 4.08
C ALA A 25 5.02 -5.35 4.08
N TRP A 26 4.91 -6.62 4.49
CA TRP A 26 6.01 -7.58 4.44
C TRP A 26 6.49 -7.80 3.00
N GLN A 27 5.56 -8.05 2.08
CA GLN A 27 5.87 -8.18 0.65
C GLN A 27 6.52 -6.92 0.10
N CYS A 28 5.96 -5.75 0.40
CA CYS A 28 6.51 -4.47 -0.05
C CYS A 28 7.93 -4.22 0.47
N ALA A 29 8.20 -4.59 1.72
CA ALA A 29 9.51 -4.45 2.33
C ALA A 29 10.54 -5.39 1.68
N GLN A 30 10.19 -6.65 1.43
CA GLN A 30 11.06 -7.59 0.73
C GLN A 30 11.39 -7.11 -0.69
N GLU A 31 10.36 -6.78 -1.48
CA GLU A 31 10.52 -6.28 -2.85
C GLU A 31 11.37 -5.00 -2.89
N GLY A 32 11.09 -4.04 -2.01
CA GLY A 32 11.77 -2.74 -1.98
C GLY A 32 13.23 -2.83 -1.53
N VAL A 33 13.51 -3.60 -0.47
CA VAL A 33 14.87 -3.81 0.02
C VAL A 33 15.69 -4.62 -0.98
N GLN A 34 15.12 -5.65 -1.61
CA GLN A 34 15.80 -6.38 -2.67
C GLN A 34 16.13 -5.49 -3.87
N LEU A 35 15.23 -4.57 -4.24
CA LEU A 35 15.40 -3.69 -5.38
C LEU A 35 16.45 -2.59 -5.14
N ALA A 36 16.46 -1.97 -3.96
CA ALA A 36 17.24 -0.74 -3.73
C ALA A 36 17.91 -0.63 -2.35
N GLY A 37 17.91 -1.69 -1.54
CA GLY A 37 18.64 -1.77 -0.28
C GLY A 37 18.35 -0.59 0.67
N ASP A 38 19.41 0.06 1.12
CA ASP A 38 19.35 1.16 2.09
C ASP A 38 18.60 2.39 1.58
N ASP A 39 18.60 2.66 0.28
CA ASP A 39 17.83 3.77 -0.28
C ASP A 39 16.33 3.58 -0.04
N TYR A 40 15.83 2.35 -0.19
CA TYR A 40 14.43 2.03 0.10
C TYR A 40 14.14 2.12 1.60
N ARG A 41 15.04 1.64 2.47
CA ARG A 41 14.89 1.75 3.93
C ARG A 41 14.80 3.20 4.38
N ASN A 42 15.72 4.03 3.88
CA ASN A 42 15.78 5.45 4.19
C ASN A 42 14.53 6.18 3.71
N LEU A 43 14.06 5.86 2.48
CA LEU A 43 12.82 6.42 1.95
C LEU A 43 11.60 6.00 2.78
N ALA A 44 11.44 4.70 3.08
CA ALA A 44 10.33 4.18 3.88
C ALA A 44 10.30 4.80 5.29
N LYS A 45 11.47 5.08 5.89
CA LYS A 45 11.60 5.78 7.16
C LYS A 45 11.16 7.25 7.07
N ALA A 46 11.48 7.95 5.99
CA ALA A 46 11.16 9.36 5.79
C ALA A 46 9.72 9.61 5.31
N ALA A 47 9.13 8.66 4.58
CA ALA A 47 7.84 8.81 3.90
C ALA A 47 6.67 9.28 4.80
N PRO A 48 6.49 8.78 6.04
CA PRO A 48 5.41 9.28 6.90
C PRO A 48 5.51 10.78 7.17
N ALA A 49 6.71 11.28 7.44
CA ALA A 49 6.94 12.70 7.70
C ALA A 49 6.70 13.54 6.45
N LEU A 50 7.11 13.05 5.28
CA LEU A 50 6.82 13.73 4.01
C LEU A 50 5.32 13.90 3.79
N ILE A 51 4.52 12.85 4.02
CA ILE A 51 3.06 12.92 3.87
C ILE A 51 2.45 13.85 4.92
N MET A 52 2.89 13.80 6.18
CA MET A 52 2.34 14.67 7.23
C MET A 52 2.62 16.15 6.97
N ASN A 53 3.79 16.50 6.45
CA ASN A 53 4.20 17.88 6.24
C ASN A 53 3.69 18.45 4.91
N ASN A 54 3.68 17.63 3.86
CA ASN A 54 3.44 18.09 2.48
C ASN A 54 2.13 17.57 1.87
N GLY A 55 1.51 16.58 2.48
CA GLY A 55 0.34 15.89 1.95
C GLY A 55 0.67 14.70 1.04
N LEU A 56 -0.32 13.82 0.88
CA LEU A 56 -0.21 12.58 0.11
C LEU A 56 0.08 12.84 -1.38
N MET A 57 -0.74 13.67 -2.04
CA MET A 57 -0.59 13.96 -3.48
C MET A 57 0.76 14.60 -3.80
N HIS A 58 1.22 15.54 -2.97
CA HIS A 58 2.52 16.18 -3.17
C HIS A 58 3.67 15.18 -3.01
N THR A 59 3.59 14.28 -2.02
CA THR A 59 4.60 13.22 -1.83
C THR A 59 4.64 12.26 -3.03
N LEU A 60 3.48 11.86 -3.58
CA LEU A 60 3.42 11.02 -4.78
C LEU A 60 4.01 11.73 -6.01
N ALA A 61 3.74 13.03 -6.16
CA ALA A 61 4.33 13.84 -7.23
C ALA A 61 5.85 13.95 -7.08
N PHE A 62 6.35 14.16 -5.86
CA PHE A 62 7.79 14.17 -5.58
C PHE A 62 8.46 12.84 -5.93
N TYR A 63 7.84 11.71 -5.60
CA TYR A 63 8.38 10.39 -5.98
C TYR A 63 8.39 10.17 -7.49
N GLN A 64 7.36 10.65 -8.18
CA GLN A 64 7.27 10.61 -9.63
C GLN A 64 8.37 11.45 -10.30
N ASP A 65 8.65 12.64 -9.78
CA ASP A 65 9.72 13.52 -10.26
C ASP A 65 11.11 12.89 -10.06
N LYS A 66 11.38 12.35 -8.85
CA LYS A 66 12.67 11.71 -8.55
C LYS A 66 12.92 10.47 -9.40
N ASN A 67 11.88 9.71 -9.70
CA ASN A 67 11.88 8.59 -10.65
C ASN A 67 12.98 7.53 -10.44
N LYS A 68 13.57 7.43 -9.24
CA LYS A 68 14.54 6.36 -8.88
C LYS A 68 13.81 5.10 -8.46
N ASP A 69 14.50 3.96 -8.49
CA ASP A 69 13.91 2.64 -8.25
C ASP A 69 13.13 2.55 -6.93
N HIS A 70 13.71 2.99 -5.82
CA HIS A 70 13.05 3.03 -4.51
C HIS A 70 11.84 3.98 -4.46
N HIS A 71 11.91 5.12 -5.16
CA HIS A 71 10.79 6.07 -5.26
C HIS A 71 9.63 5.48 -6.05
N ARG A 72 9.92 4.88 -7.21
CA ARG A 72 8.91 4.22 -8.06
C ARG A 72 8.25 3.07 -7.32
N ALA A 73 9.04 2.23 -6.64
CA ALA A 73 8.56 1.09 -5.87
C ALA A 73 7.62 1.52 -4.75
N LEU A 74 8.05 2.42 -3.86
CA LEU A 74 7.23 2.85 -2.73
C LEU A 74 5.97 3.59 -3.20
N ALA A 75 6.07 4.42 -4.24
CA ALA A 75 4.92 5.10 -4.82
C ALA A 75 3.89 4.09 -5.37
N ALA A 76 4.33 3.09 -6.14
CA ALA A 76 3.47 2.05 -6.69
C ALA A 76 2.76 1.24 -5.60
N GLN A 77 3.49 0.89 -4.54
CA GLN A 77 2.93 0.15 -3.40
C GLN A 77 1.87 0.97 -2.65
N LEU A 78 2.11 2.27 -2.42
CA LEU A 78 1.12 3.16 -1.83
C LEU A 78 -0.14 3.27 -2.68
N ARG A 79 0.02 3.50 -3.99
CA ARG A 79 -1.11 3.59 -4.93
C ARG A 79 -1.93 2.31 -4.96
N ARG A 80 -1.26 1.15 -5.01
CA ARG A 80 -1.88 -0.18 -4.94
C ARG A 80 -2.71 -0.34 -3.66
N TRP A 81 -2.13 -0.03 -2.50
CA TRP A 81 -2.82 -0.15 -1.22
C TRP A 81 -4.04 0.78 -1.12
N ILE A 82 -3.86 2.06 -1.45
CA ILE A 82 -4.94 3.05 -1.35
C ILE A 82 -6.08 2.71 -2.32
N LYS A 83 -5.76 2.35 -3.57
CA LYS A 83 -6.77 1.96 -4.56
C LYS A 83 -7.59 0.77 -4.05
N GLN A 84 -6.93 -0.26 -3.54
CA GLN A 84 -7.59 -1.46 -3.03
C GLN A 84 -8.49 -1.16 -1.81
N ARG A 85 -8.07 -0.27 -0.91
CA ARG A 85 -8.74 -0.07 0.38
C ARG A 85 -9.77 1.05 0.41
N VAL A 86 -9.50 2.15 -0.28
CA VAL A 86 -10.27 3.40 -0.17
C VAL A 86 -11.04 3.68 -1.46
N MET A 87 -10.54 3.21 -2.61
CA MET A 87 -11.13 3.48 -3.93
C MET A 87 -11.46 2.19 -4.72
N PRO A 88 -12.13 1.18 -4.13
CA PRO A 88 -12.32 -0.12 -4.76
C PRO A 88 -13.22 -0.08 -6.02
N ARG A 89 -14.07 0.94 -6.16
CA ARG A 89 -14.94 1.13 -7.33
C ARG A 89 -14.19 1.56 -8.59
N ALA A 90 -12.93 1.98 -8.48
CA ALA A 90 -12.12 2.45 -9.60
C ALA A 90 -11.50 1.32 -10.45
N GLY A 91 -12.08 0.11 -10.45
CA GLY A 91 -11.71 -1.01 -11.31
C GLY A 91 -10.22 -1.39 -11.24
N GLY A 92 -9.86 -2.39 -10.43
CA GLY A 92 -8.50 -2.91 -10.45
C GLY A 92 -8.31 -4.15 -9.59
N ASN A 93 -7.72 -5.18 -10.18
CA ASN A 93 -7.43 -6.48 -9.57
C ASN A 93 -6.24 -6.41 -8.58
N GLY A 94 -6.16 -5.35 -7.76
CA GLY A 94 -5.00 -5.09 -6.89
C GLY A 94 -3.73 -4.67 -7.63
N GLN A 95 -3.84 -4.24 -8.89
CA GLN A 95 -2.72 -3.70 -9.65
C GLN A 95 -2.51 -2.21 -9.34
N ASP A 96 -1.26 -1.75 -9.47
CA ASP A 96 -0.95 -0.31 -9.38
C ASP A 96 -1.70 0.44 -10.50
N PRO A 97 -2.56 1.42 -10.18
CA PRO A 97 -3.22 2.24 -11.19
C PRO A 97 -2.26 3.13 -12.00
N GLY A 98 -1.01 3.28 -11.54
CA GLY A 98 -0.08 4.25 -12.10
C GLY A 98 -0.32 5.66 -11.57
N PHE A 99 0.61 6.56 -11.88
CA PHE A 99 0.62 7.92 -11.33
C PHE A 99 -0.59 8.75 -11.75
N GLN A 100 -0.81 8.94 -13.06
CA GLN A 100 -1.88 9.80 -13.57
C GLN A 100 -3.28 9.39 -13.09
N PRO A 101 -3.71 8.12 -13.22
CA PRO A 101 -5.05 7.71 -12.77
C PRO A 101 -5.24 7.85 -11.26
N MET A 102 -4.18 7.61 -10.47
CA MET A 102 -4.26 7.83 -9.02
C MET A 102 -4.42 9.31 -8.67
N MET A 103 -3.63 10.17 -9.31
CA MET A 103 -3.68 11.61 -9.02
C MET A 103 -5.04 12.20 -9.39
N ASP A 104 -5.60 11.79 -10.53
CA ASP A 104 -6.95 12.17 -10.94
C ASP A 104 -8.02 11.67 -9.94
N SER A 105 -7.91 10.43 -9.49
CA SER A 105 -8.82 9.85 -8.49
C SER A 105 -8.74 10.58 -7.14
N LEU A 106 -7.55 11.00 -6.71
CA LEU A 106 -7.35 11.74 -5.46
C LEU A 106 -7.84 13.19 -5.58
N LEU A 107 -7.63 13.83 -6.73
CA LEU A 107 -8.06 15.21 -6.98
C LEU A 107 -9.59 15.36 -6.94
N HIS A 108 -10.30 14.37 -7.50
CA HIS A 108 -11.76 14.36 -7.54
C HIS A 108 -12.41 13.57 -6.38
N ALA A 109 -11.61 13.08 -5.43
CA ALA A 109 -12.10 12.35 -4.27
C ALA A 109 -12.94 13.25 -3.37
N GLN A 110 -13.96 12.66 -2.73
CA GLN A 110 -14.67 13.36 -1.66
C GLN A 110 -13.71 13.62 -0.48
N PRO A 111 -13.87 14.72 0.29
CA PRO A 111 -12.96 15.06 1.38
C PRO A 111 -12.71 13.93 2.38
N GLU A 112 -13.76 13.15 2.68
CA GLU A 112 -13.65 11.97 3.56
C GLU A 112 -12.80 10.86 2.94
N GLN A 113 -12.96 10.57 1.64
CA GLN A 113 -12.15 9.58 0.94
C GLN A 113 -10.68 10.02 0.88
N TYR A 114 -10.41 11.30 0.66
CA TYR A 114 -9.05 11.83 0.65
C TYR A 114 -8.37 11.72 2.03
N ARG A 115 -9.12 12.02 3.12
CA ARG A 115 -8.64 11.80 4.50
C ARG A 115 -8.35 10.32 4.74
N GLN A 116 -9.28 9.43 4.38
CA GLN A 116 -9.08 7.99 4.53
C GLN A 116 -7.88 7.47 3.73
N ALA A 117 -7.65 7.98 2.52
CA ALA A 117 -6.47 7.65 1.72
C ALA A 117 -5.17 8.07 2.41
N THR A 118 -5.13 9.27 2.96
CA THR A 118 -3.96 9.78 3.71
C THR A 118 -3.70 8.95 4.97
N ASP A 119 -4.76 8.67 5.73
CA ASP A 119 -4.72 7.84 6.93
C ASP A 119 -4.23 6.42 6.64
N GLU A 120 -4.75 5.77 5.60
CA GLU A 120 -4.33 4.42 5.21
C GLU A 120 -2.88 4.40 4.71
N ALA A 121 -2.44 5.45 3.99
CA ALA A 121 -1.05 5.59 3.59
C ALA A 121 -0.12 5.64 4.82
N LEU A 122 -0.46 6.44 5.83
CA LEU A 122 0.33 6.53 7.06
C LEU A 122 0.33 5.22 7.86
N ARG A 123 -0.81 4.52 7.93
CA ARG A 123 -0.92 3.23 8.61
C ARG A 123 -0.06 2.17 7.93
N ILE A 124 -0.11 2.05 6.60
CA ILE A 124 0.68 1.04 5.90
C ILE A 124 2.17 1.37 5.93
N LEU A 125 2.56 2.64 5.82
CA LEU A 125 3.96 3.05 5.94
C LEU A 125 4.57 2.73 7.30
N ARG A 126 3.76 2.73 8.38
CA ARG A 126 4.22 2.29 9.70
C ARG A 126 4.67 0.83 9.71
N TRP A 127 3.94 -0.04 9.00
CA TRP A 127 4.32 -1.45 8.85
C TRP A 127 5.51 -1.61 7.91
N ILE A 128 5.48 -0.96 6.73
CA ILE A 128 6.55 -1.04 5.72
C ILE A 128 7.88 -0.58 6.32
N ARG A 129 7.92 0.57 7.00
CA ARG A 129 9.18 1.07 7.61
C ARG A 129 9.74 0.12 8.66
N GLN A 130 8.88 -0.57 9.41
CA GLN A 130 9.31 -1.48 10.48
C GLN A 130 9.91 -2.76 9.89
N PHE A 131 9.25 -3.35 8.89
CA PHE A 131 9.76 -4.55 8.23
C PHE A 131 10.98 -4.26 7.35
N ALA A 132 10.95 -3.15 6.60
CA ALA A 132 12.09 -2.74 5.80
C ALA A 132 13.33 -2.45 6.65
N ALA A 133 13.19 -2.02 7.91
CA ALA A 133 14.33 -1.85 8.82
C ALA A 133 14.91 -3.18 9.35
N ALA A 134 14.12 -4.25 9.33
CA ALA A 134 14.50 -5.57 9.88
C ALA A 134 14.98 -6.58 8.84
N LEU A 135 14.65 -6.38 7.56
CA LEU A 135 15.20 -7.14 6.43
C LEU A 135 16.63 -6.74 6.13
#